data_AF-A0A848HT24-F1
#
_entry.id   AF-A0A848HT24-F1
#
_cell.length_a   1.000
_cell.length_b   1.000
_cell.length_c   1.000
_cell.angle_alpha   90.00
_cell.angle_beta   90.00
_cell.angle_gamma   90.00
#
_symmetry.space_group_name_H-M   'P 1'
#
loop_
_entity.id
_entity.type
_entity.pdbx_description
1 polymer ?
#
loop_
_entity_poly.entity_id
_entity_poly.type
_entity_poly.pdbx_seq_one_letter_code
_entity_poly.pdbx_strand_id
1 'polypeptide(L)'
;MTTDTDIQLSGPFKAVDSTGRSHDIKGIRIFDEGYGIIDVYVDFAAPVEPGLYKDQVLAGKVIAQLRTLGYKGPDFGPSDPGLQDRKLIVLEAPEEFSAFAKSKGWKNLAEEFDDE
;
A
#
# COMPACT_ATOMS: atom_id res chain seq x y z
N MET A 1 10.35 0.56 -14.03
CA MET A 1 11.49 -0.31 -13.74
C MET A 1 11.13 -0.99 -12.42
N THR A 2 10.79 -2.27 -12.46
CA THR A 2 10.67 -3.10 -11.25
C THR A 2 12.09 -3.30 -10.76
N THR A 3 12.52 -2.47 -9.82
CA THR A 3 13.66 -2.79 -8.98
C THR A 3 13.32 -4.10 -8.29
N ASP A 4 14.27 -5.03 -8.21
CA ASP A 4 14.17 -6.36 -7.59
C ASP A 4 13.84 -6.34 -6.08
N THR A 5 13.36 -5.20 -5.59
CA THR A 5 13.14 -4.80 -4.21
C THR A 5 11.66 -4.49 -3.94
N ASP A 6 10.74 -4.87 -4.85
CA ASP A 6 9.31 -4.72 -4.64
C ASP A 6 8.65 -6.07 -4.30
N ILE A 7 7.75 -6.04 -3.32
CA ILE A 7 6.89 -7.18 -2.98
C ILE A 7 5.50 -6.85 -3.50
N GLN A 8 5.09 -7.58 -4.54
CA GLN A 8 3.72 -7.51 -5.04
C GLN A 8 2.77 -8.22 -4.06
N LEU A 9 1.90 -7.45 -3.41
CA LEU A 9 0.92 -7.97 -2.45
C LEU A 9 -0.35 -8.48 -3.15
N SER A 10 -0.79 -7.80 -4.22
CA SER A 10 -2.01 -8.15 -4.95
C SER A 10 -1.86 -8.10 -6.47
N GLY A 11 -2.70 -8.86 -7.18
CA GLY A 11 -2.91 -8.67 -8.62
C GLY A 11 -3.92 -7.54 -8.92
N PRO A 12 -4.30 -7.36 -10.21
CA PRO A 12 -5.22 -6.32 -10.63
C PRO A 12 -6.63 -6.46 -10.04
N PHE A 13 -7.25 -5.33 -9.72
CA PHE A 13 -8.64 -5.28 -9.24
C PHE A 13 -9.27 -3.91 -9.52
N LYS A 14 -10.59 -3.81 -9.33
CA LYS A 14 -11.31 -2.55 -9.43
C LYS A 14 -11.72 -2.05 -8.06
N ALA A 15 -11.61 -0.75 -7.84
CA ALA A 15 -12.10 -0.07 -6.65
C ALA A 15 -12.95 1.13 -7.04
N VAL A 16 -13.82 1.57 -6.13
CA VAL A 16 -14.64 2.77 -6.29
C VAL A 16 -14.25 3.78 -5.22
N ASP A 17 -14.21 5.06 -5.59
CA ASP A 17 -14.02 6.16 -4.64
C ASP A 17 -15.37 6.68 -4.09
N SER A 18 -15.30 7.69 -3.22
CA SER A 18 -16.50 8.29 -2.61
C SER A 18 -17.43 9.00 -3.60
N THR A 19 -16.95 9.33 -4.80
CA THR A 19 -17.76 9.94 -5.87
C THR A 19 -18.49 8.90 -6.73
N GLY A 20 -18.21 7.61 -6.49
CA GLY A 20 -18.75 6.49 -7.28
C GLY A 20 -17.96 6.22 -8.57
N ARG A 21 -16.83 6.91 -8.80
CA ARG A 21 -15.96 6.66 -9.94
C ARG A 21 -15.18 5.37 -9.71
N SER A 22 -15.14 4.52 -10.74
CA SER A 22 -14.38 3.27 -10.70
C SER A 22 -12.96 3.48 -11.23
N HIS A 23 -12.00 2.87 -10.52
CA HIS A 23 -10.58 2.90 -10.81
C HIS A 23 -10.06 1.50 -11.10
N ASP A 24 -9.30 1.37 -12.18
CA ASP A 24 -8.54 0.17 -12.51
C ASP A 24 -7.19 0.20 -11.79
N ILE A 25 -7.03 -0.68 -10.81
CA ILE A 25 -5.81 -0.85 -10.03
C ILE A 25 -5.03 -2.03 -10.61
N LYS A 26 -3.75 -1.82 -10.89
CA LYS A 26 -2.81 -2.83 -11.40
C LYS A 26 -2.34 -3.77 -10.30
N GLY A 27 -2.19 -3.26 -9.08
CA GLY A 27 -1.84 -4.04 -7.92
C GLY A 27 -1.45 -3.15 -6.73
N ILE A 28 -1.19 -3.81 -5.62
CA ILE A 28 -0.69 -3.21 -4.38
C ILE A 28 0.70 -3.78 -4.14
N ARG A 29 1.68 -2.93 -3.84
CA ARG A 29 3.04 -3.34 -3.54
C ARG A 29 3.63 -2.56 -2.36
N ILE A 30 4.68 -3.12 -1.79
CA ILE A 30 5.56 -2.48 -0.81
C ILE A 30 7.00 -2.66 -1.28
N PHE A 31 7.94 -1.91 -0.72
CA PHE A 31 9.35 -2.27 -0.83
C PHE A 31 9.64 -3.47 0.09
N ASP A 32 10.62 -4.30 -0.28
CA ASP A 32 10.95 -5.54 0.42
C ASP A 32 11.73 -5.34 1.71
N GLU A 33 12.37 -4.19 1.88
CA GLU A 33 13.08 -3.78 3.07
C GLU A 33 12.72 -2.35 3.50
N GLY A 34 12.80 -2.06 4.80
CA GLY A 34 12.58 -0.71 5.32
C GLY A 34 12.80 -0.57 6.82
N TYR A 35 12.71 0.68 7.29
CA TYR A 35 12.76 1.03 8.70
C TYR A 35 11.38 1.55 9.14
N GLY A 36 10.79 0.95 10.18
CA GLY A 36 9.57 1.45 10.80
C GLY A 36 8.31 1.26 9.95
N ILE A 37 7.53 2.34 9.79
CA ILE A 37 6.21 2.34 9.15
C ILE A 37 6.34 2.02 7.65
N ILE A 38 5.47 1.14 7.16
CA ILE A 38 5.52 0.67 5.76
C ILE A 38 4.61 1.53 4.89
N ASP A 39 5.19 2.16 3.87
CA ASP A 39 4.46 2.79 2.78
C ASP A 39 3.87 1.74 1.83
N VAL A 40 2.57 1.82 1.57
CA VAL A 40 1.84 0.91 0.68
C VAL A 40 1.48 1.62 -0.61
N TYR A 41 2.04 1.13 -1.71
CA TYR A 41 1.91 1.69 -3.04
C TYR A 41 0.75 1.02 -3.78
N VAL A 42 -0.15 1.82 -4.33
CA VAL A 42 -1.30 1.35 -5.12
C VAL A 42 -1.19 1.91 -6.53
N ASP A 43 -0.85 1.05 -7.49
CA ASP A 43 -0.59 1.45 -8.87
C ASP A 43 -1.87 1.44 -9.71
N PHE A 44 -2.18 2.53 -10.40
CA PHE A 44 -3.36 2.68 -11.24
C PHE A 44 -3.05 2.48 -12.73
N ALA A 45 -4.04 2.00 -13.48
CA ALA A 45 -3.93 1.87 -14.93
C ALA A 45 -3.97 3.23 -15.65
N ALA A 46 -4.81 4.14 -15.17
CA ALA A 46 -5.03 5.48 -15.71
C ALA A 46 -4.62 6.57 -14.71
N PRO A 47 -4.38 7.81 -15.18
CA PRO A 47 -4.11 8.92 -14.29
C PRO A 47 -5.25 9.17 -13.28
N VAL A 48 -4.89 9.48 -12.04
CA VAL A 48 -5.81 9.78 -10.94
C VAL A 48 -5.76 11.25 -10.55
N GLU A 49 -6.80 11.71 -9.85
CA GLU A 49 -6.88 13.08 -9.37
C GLU A 49 -5.95 13.33 -8.18
N PRO A 50 -5.38 14.55 -8.07
CA PRO A 50 -4.56 14.90 -6.92
C PRO A 50 -5.40 14.82 -5.63
N GLY A 51 -4.84 14.22 -4.59
CA GLY A 51 -5.53 14.06 -3.31
C GLY A 51 -6.36 12.78 -3.18
N LEU A 52 -6.43 11.93 -4.22
CA LEU A 52 -7.20 10.68 -4.17
C LEU A 52 -6.78 9.74 -3.02
N TYR A 53 -5.52 9.82 -2.56
CA TYR A 53 -5.01 9.10 -1.39
C TYR A 53 -5.71 9.45 -0.06
N LYS A 54 -6.46 10.55 0.00
CA LYS A 54 -7.28 10.93 1.17
C LYS A 54 -8.69 10.35 1.13
N ASP A 55 -9.11 9.78 0.01
CA ASP A 55 -10.44 9.20 -0.15
C ASP A 55 -10.59 7.94 0.71
N GLN A 56 -11.37 8.05 1.78
CA GLN A 56 -11.55 6.97 2.75
C GLN A 56 -12.31 5.77 2.17
N VAL A 57 -13.18 5.99 1.18
CA VAL A 57 -13.92 4.90 0.53
C VAL A 57 -12.98 4.06 -0.31
N LEU A 58 -12.14 4.71 -1.12
CA LEU A 58 -11.12 4.05 -1.92
C LEU A 58 -10.09 3.34 -1.04
N ALA A 59 -9.56 4.00 -0.02
CA ALA A 59 -8.63 3.39 0.94
C ALA A 59 -9.27 2.14 1.57
N GLY A 60 -10.53 2.24 2.00
CA GLY A 60 -11.30 1.10 2.51
C GLY A 60 -11.42 -0.06 1.51
N LYS A 61 -11.57 0.22 0.20
CA LYS A 61 -11.56 -0.83 -0.84
C LYS A 61 -10.20 -1.48 -1.03
N VAL A 62 -9.12 -0.70 -0.97
CA VAL A 62 -7.74 -1.22 -1.01
C VAL A 62 -7.47 -2.13 0.20
N ILE A 63 -7.86 -1.69 1.39
CA ILE A 63 -7.69 -2.47 2.63
C ILE A 63 -8.55 -3.73 2.60
N ALA A 64 -9.79 -3.64 2.10
CA ALA A 64 -10.63 -4.82 1.89
C ALA A 64 -9.94 -5.85 0.97
N GLN A 65 -9.27 -5.40 -0.10
CA GLN A 65 -8.49 -6.28 -0.96
C GLN A 65 -7.34 -6.93 -0.20
N LEU A 66 -6.60 -6.20 0.63
CA LEU A 66 -5.53 -6.75 1.48
C LEU A 66 -6.08 -7.76 2.51
N ARG A 67 -7.27 -7.52 3.06
CA ARG A 67 -7.95 -8.46 3.97
C ARG A 67 -8.30 -9.78 3.29
N THR A 68 -8.65 -9.78 2.00
CA THR A 68 -8.82 -11.04 1.25
C THR A 68 -7.51 -11.86 1.14
N LEU A 69 -6.36 -11.19 1.26
CA LEU A 69 -5.04 -11.77 1.14
C LEU A 69 -4.42 -12.18 2.48
N GLY A 70 -5.13 -11.93 3.59
CA GLY A 70 -4.75 -12.35 4.94
C GLY A 70 -4.44 -11.21 5.91
N TYR A 71 -4.51 -9.93 5.51
CA TYR A 71 -4.32 -8.82 6.45
C TYR A 71 -5.47 -8.76 7.47
N LYS A 72 -5.17 -8.55 8.76
CA LYS A 72 -6.15 -8.54 9.87
C LYS A 72 -5.99 -7.34 10.81
N GLY A 73 -5.46 -6.22 10.32
CA GLY A 73 -5.21 -5.03 11.13
C GLY A 73 -6.15 -3.84 10.85
N PRO A 74 -5.83 -2.67 11.45
CA PRO A 74 -6.59 -1.44 11.29
C PRO A 74 -6.57 -0.90 9.85
N ASP A 75 -7.37 0.13 9.62
CA ASP A 75 -7.37 0.83 8.34
C ASP A 75 -6.13 1.74 8.19
N PHE A 76 -5.75 2.01 6.94
CA PHE A 76 -4.56 2.80 6.61
C PHE A 76 -4.83 4.30 6.65
N GLY A 77 -3.78 5.06 6.90
CA GLY A 77 -3.78 6.52 6.84
C GLY A 77 -3.35 7.05 5.46
N PRO A 78 -3.57 8.35 5.20
CA PRO A 78 -2.96 9.02 4.06
C PRO A 78 -1.44 9.19 4.28
N SER A 79 -0.61 8.79 3.30
CA SER A 79 0.85 9.10 3.34
C SER A 79 1.16 10.56 2.95
N ASP A 80 2.44 10.90 3.02
CA ASP A 80 2.98 12.20 2.64
C ASP A 80 2.59 12.61 1.19
N PRO A 81 2.19 13.87 0.96
CA PRO A 81 1.86 14.37 -0.38
C PRO A 81 3.00 14.26 -1.40
N GLY A 82 4.26 14.28 -0.96
CA GLY A 82 5.44 14.19 -1.81
C GLY A 82 5.70 12.81 -2.42
N LEU A 83 5.05 11.76 -1.89
CA LEU A 83 5.14 10.39 -2.40
C LEU A 83 4.09 10.07 -3.47
N GLN A 84 3.11 10.95 -3.66
CA GLN A 84 1.97 10.74 -4.54
C GLN A 84 2.36 11.06 -5.99
N ASP A 85 1.84 10.29 -6.95
CA ASP A 85 2.08 10.53 -8.38
C ASP A 85 0.79 10.38 -9.20
N ARG A 86 0.83 10.77 -10.48
CA ARG A 86 -0.33 10.76 -11.36
C ARG A 86 -0.95 9.38 -11.55
N LYS A 87 -0.22 8.28 -11.36
CA LYS A 87 -0.74 6.90 -11.48
C LYS A 87 -0.50 6.04 -10.24
N LEU A 88 -0.25 6.67 -9.11
CA LEU A 88 0.13 6.00 -7.89
C LEU A 88 -0.40 6.81 -6.71
N ILE A 89 -1.05 6.12 -5.78
CA ILE A 89 -1.21 6.65 -4.43
C ILE A 89 -0.36 5.83 -3.46
N VAL A 90 0.08 6.49 -2.41
CA VAL A 90 0.79 5.87 -1.28
C VAL A 90 -0.05 6.06 -0.03
N LEU A 91 -0.25 4.97 0.70
CA LEU A 91 -0.96 4.92 1.97
C LEU A 91 -0.01 4.50 3.09
N GLU A 92 -0.21 5.09 4.26
CA GLU A 92 0.62 4.83 5.43
C GLU A 92 -0.02 3.68 6.20
N ALA A 93 0.68 2.55 6.27
CA ALA A 93 0.18 1.39 6.98
C ALA A 93 0.40 1.53 8.49
N PRO A 94 -0.52 1.05 9.34
CA PRO A 94 -0.30 1.00 10.77
C PRO A 94 0.79 -0.02 11.13
N GLU A 95 1.37 0.08 12.32
CA GLU A 95 2.45 -0.80 12.78
C GLU A 95 2.07 -2.30 12.69
N GLU A 96 0.81 -2.65 12.96
CA GLU A 96 0.34 -4.05 12.86
C GLU A 96 0.38 -4.63 11.44
N PHE A 97 0.52 -3.79 10.42
CA PHE A 97 0.71 -4.26 9.04
C PHE A 97 2.05 -4.96 8.85
N SER A 98 3.06 -4.65 9.68
CA SER A 98 4.38 -5.29 9.62
C SER A 98 4.31 -6.82 9.72
N ALA A 99 3.43 -7.38 10.55
CA ALA A 99 3.27 -8.84 10.68
C ALA A 99 2.76 -9.47 9.37
N PHE A 100 1.83 -8.81 8.68
CA PHE A 100 1.37 -9.24 7.36
C PHE A 100 2.46 -9.07 6.31
N ALA A 101 3.15 -7.93 6.29
CA ALA A 101 4.25 -7.68 5.36
C ALA A 101 5.38 -8.71 5.50
N LYS A 102 5.81 -9.04 6.73
CA LYS A 102 6.79 -10.09 7.02
C LYS A 102 6.35 -11.44 6.47
N SER A 103 5.06 -11.78 6.59
CA SER A 103 4.51 -13.02 6.00
C SER A 103 4.58 -13.07 4.47
N LYS A 104 4.77 -11.92 3.82
CA LYS A 104 4.95 -11.76 2.36
C LYS A 104 6.42 -11.60 1.95
N GLY A 105 7.35 -11.62 2.90
CA GLY A 105 8.79 -11.52 2.65
C GLY A 105 9.43 -10.17 3.01
N TRP A 106 8.68 -9.24 3.61
CA TRP A 106 9.26 -7.95 4.05
C TRP A 106 10.26 -8.13 5.18
N LYS A 107 11.37 -7.40 5.11
CA LYS A 107 12.45 -7.38 6.10
C LYS A 107 12.45 -6.05 6.82
N ASN A 108 12.45 -6.11 8.15
CA ASN A 108 12.65 -4.93 8.98
C ASN A 108 14.14 -4.74 9.20
N LEU A 109 14.71 -3.71 8.58
CA LEU A 109 16.14 -3.44 8.70
C LEU A 109 16.52 -3.00 10.11
N ALA A 110 15.60 -2.43 10.90
CA ALA A 110 15.89 -2.02 12.27
C ALA A 110 16.19 -3.19 13.20
N GLU A 111 15.60 -4.36 12.94
CA GLU A 111 15.86 -5.58 13.72
C GLU A 111 17.26 -6.17 13.42
N GLU A 112 17.91 -5.80 12.31
CA GLU A 112 19.24 -6.28 11.97
C GLU A 112 20.37 -5.54 12.71
N PHE A 113 20.05 -4.45 13.42
CA PHE A 113 21.03 -3.64 14.17
C PHE A 113 20.90 -3.76 15.71
N ASP A 114 19.96 -4.57 16.21
CA ASP A 114 19.77 -4.79 17.67
C ASP A 114 20.68 -5.92 18.24
N ASP A 115 21.42 -6.62 17.38
CA ASP A 115 22.45 -7.61 17.73
C ASP A 115 23.84 -6.96 17.92
N GLU A 116 24.01 -6.04 18.88
CA GLU A 116 25.33 -5.64 19.42
C GLU A 116 25.33 -5.35 20.93
#